data_AF-A0A9D8IK25-F1
#
_entry.id   AF-A0A9D8IK25-F1
#
_cell.length_a   1.000
_cell.length_b   1.000
_cell.length_c   1.000
_cell.angle_alpha   90.00
_cell.angle_beta   90.00
_cell.angle_gamma   90.00
#
_symmetry.space_group_name_H-M   'P 1'
#
loop_
_entity.id
_entity.type
_entity.pdbx_description
1 polymer ?
#
loop_
_entity_poly.entity_id
_entity_poly.type
_entity_poly.pdbx_seq_one_letter_code
_entity_poly.pdbx_strand_id
1 'polypeptide(L)' 'MARKAIMWLGLGLAVAAPAMSGCQTHVGGMTLPSAMYLEHPPQYIPPSPPFAHTRELAQQEEIAARPAPGAVPGR' A
#
# COMPACT_ATOMS: atom_id res chain seq x y z
N MET A 1 -38.78 33.78 20.13
CA MET A 1 -38.64 33.08 18.82
C MET A 1 -37.24 32.49 18.62
N ALA A 2 -36.16 33.19 19.00
CA ALA A 2 -34.78 32.73 18.82
C ALA A 2 -34.48 31.31 19.38
N ARG A 3 -34.99 30.94 20.56
CA ARG A 3 -34.75 29.60 21.14
C ARG A 3 -35.33 28.45 20.30
N LYS A 4 -36.51 28.66 19.70
CA LYS A 4 -37.13 27.67 18.81
C LYS A 4 -36.35 27.56 17.49
N ALA A 5 -35.88 28.68 16.94
CA ALA A 5 -35.06 28.69 15.72
C ALA A 5 -33.72 27.96 15.92
N ILE A 6 -33.06 28.15 17.07
CA ILE A 6 -31.82 27.45 17.41
C ILE A 6 -32.07 25.93 17.55
N MET A 7 -33.19 25.53 18.16
CA MET A 7 -33.57 24.11 18.27
C MET A 7 -33.81 23.47 16.89
N TRP A 8 -34.52 24.16 15.99
CA TRP A 8 -34.77 23.65 14.64
C TRP A 8 -33.50 23.57 13.78
N LEU A 9 -32.60 24.56 13.91
CA LEU A 9 -31.30 24.54 13.24
C LEU A 9 -30.42 23.39 13.74
N GLY A 10 -30.37 23.17 15.06
CA GLY A 10 -29.62 22.06 15.67
C GLY A 10 -30.15 20.69 15.25
N LEU A 11 -31.48 20.54 15.17
CA LEU A 11 -32.10 19.30 14.71
C LEU A 11 -31.81 19.04 13.22
N GLY A 12 -31.91 20.07 12.38
CA GLY A 12 -31.58 19.96 10.96
C GLY A 12 -30.13 19.56 10.73
N LEU A 13 -29.19 20.15 11.47
CA LEU A 13 -27.78 19.81 11.39
C LEU A 13 -27.49 18.38 11.88
N ALA A 14 -28.14 17.94 12.95
CA ALA A 14 -27.98 16.59 13.50
C ALA A 14 -28.47 15.49 12.54
N VAL A 15 -29.44 15.79 11.66
CA VAL A 15 -29.91 14.85 10.62
C VAL A 15 -29.08 14.95 9.35
N ALA A 16 -28.71 16.16 8.94
CA ALA A 16 -27.95 16.38 7.71
C ALA A 16 -26.49 15.88 7.80
N ALA A 17 -25.84 16.05 8.96
CA ALA A 17 -24.45 15.63 9.15
C ALA A 17 -24.23 14.12 8.90
N PRO A 18 -24.99 13.18 9.51
CA PRO A 18 -24.85 11.76 9.22
C PRO A 18 -25.36 11.36 7.81
N ALA A 19 -26.28 12.11 7.22
CA ALA A 19 -26.73 11.86 5.84
C ALA A 19 -25.66 12.26 4.80
N MET A 20 -24.87 13.31 5.09
CA MET A 20 -23.72 13.71 4.26
C MET A 20 -22.47 12.91 4.57
N SER A 21 -22.25 12.50 5.82
CA SER A 21 -21.28 11.47 6.17
C SER A 21 -21.92 10.09 5.97
N GLY A 22 -22.23 9.77 4.71
CA GLY A 22 -22.80 8.47 4.37
C GLY A 22 -22.04 7.34 5.06
N CYS A 23 -22.74 6.28 5.46
CA CYS A 23 -22.14 5.06 5.97
C CYS A 23 -20.98 4.68 5.05
N GLN A 24 -19.73 4.95 5.48
CA GLN A 24 -18.56 4.43 4.79
C GLN A 24 -18.62 2.92 4.98
N THR A 25 -19.34 2.27 4.06
CA THR A 25 -19.47 0.84 4.04
C THR A 25 -18.07 0.27 3.96
N HIS A 26 -17.81 -0.72 4.81
CA HIS A 26 -16.55 -1.42 4.95
C HIS A 26 -16.12 -2.15 3.66
N VAL A 27 -15.73 -1.39 2.65
CA VAL A 27 -14.78 -1.83 1.63
C VAL A 27 -13.54 -0.93 1.80
N GLY A 28 -12.95 -1.06 2.99
CA GLY A 28 -11.53 -0.81 3.23
C GLY A 28 -11.01 0.62 3.08
N GLY A 29 -11.48 1.57 3.90
CA GLY A 29 -10.68 2.65 4.54
C GLY A 29 -9.57 3.37 3.76
N MET A 30 -9.60 3.37 2.43
CA MET A 30 -8.56 3.91 1.55
C MET A 30 -9.24 4.69 0.44
N THR A 31 -8.61 5.80 0.02
CA THR A 31 -8.93 6.49 -1.23
C THR A 31 -8.43 5.64 -2.40
N LEU A 32 -9.11 4.54 -2.70
CA LEU A 32 -8.73 3.74 -3.85
C LEU A 32 -8.92 4.59 -5.13
N PRO A 33 -7.90 4.64 -6.01
CA PRO A 33 -7.87 5.56 -7.15
C PRO A 33 -8.96 5.34 -8.21
N SER A 34 -9.79 4.28 -8.11
CA SER A 34 -10.95 4.10 -8.97
C SER A 34 -12.15 3.49 -8.24
N ALA A 35 -13.35 3.90 -8.64
CA ALA A 35 -14.63 3.41 -8.10
C ALA A 35 -14.90 1.93 -8.39
N MET A 36 -14.13 1.31 -9.29
CA MET A 36 -14.35 -0.04 -9.81
C MET A 36 -13.30 -1.03 -9.30
N TYR A 37 -12.56 -0.71 -8.24
CA TYR A 37 -11.44 -1.55 -7.77
C TYR A 37 -11.84 -3.01 -7.49
N LEU A 38 -13.06 -3.26 -7.01
CA LEU A 38 -13.57 -4.60 -6.74
C LEU A 38 -13.80 -5.46 -8.00
N GLU A 39 -13.91 -4.82 -9.16
CA GLU A 39 -14.08 -5.50 -10.44
C GLU A 39 -12.74 -5.85 -11.09
N HIS A 40 -11.63 -5.34 -10.55
CA HIS A 40 -10.32 -5.63 -11.09
C HIS A 40 -9.94 -7.06 -10.70
N PRO A 41 -9.59 -7.92 -11.67
CA PRO A 41 -9.08 -9.23 -11.35
C PRO A 41 -7.81 -9.09 -10.49
N PRO A 42 -7.51 -10.04 -9.59
CA PRO A 42 -6.26 -10.05 -8.85
C PRO A 42 -5.08 -9.99 -9.82
N GLN A 43 -4.29 -8.92 -9.74
CA GLN A 43 -3.07 -8.82 -10.53
C GLN A 43 -2.08 -9.86 -9.97
N TYR A 44 -1.59 -10.75 -10.83
CA TYR A 44 -0.52 -11.66 -10.45
C TYR A 44 0.72 -10.84 -10.09
N ILE A 45 1.16 -10.96 -8.84
CA ILE A 45 2.44 -10.44 -8.36
C ILE A 45 3.36 -11.66 -8.23
N PRO A 46 4.42 -11.79 -9.05
CA PRO A 46 5.35 -12.88 -8.90
C PRO A 46 6.02 -12.85 -7.51
N PRO A 47 6.40 -14.00 -6.97
CA PRO A 47 7.16 -14.04 -5.72
C PRO A 47 8.44 -13.22 -5.88
N SER A 48 8.83 -12.51 -4.81
CA SER A 48 10.10 -11.82 -4.78
C SER A 48 11.25 -12.82 -5.01
N PRO A 49 12.33 -12.41 -5.68
CA PRO A 49 13.56 -13.20 -5.71
C PRO A 49 14.01 -13.55 -4.28
N PRO A 50 14.71 -14.68 -4.08
CA PRO A 50 15.20 -15.08 -2.76
C PRO A 50 16.16 -14.05 -2.13
N PHE A 51 16.78 -13.20 -2.96
CA PHE A 51 17.64 -12.12 -2.54
C PHE A 51 17.14 -10.79 -3.09
N ALA A 52 17.01 -9.78 -2.23
CA ALA A 52 16.58 -8.44 -2.62
C ALA A 52 17.55 -7.77 -3.62
N HIS A 53 18.83 -8.12 -3.52
CA HIS A 53 19.95 -7.47 -4.20
C HIS A 53 20.70 -8.48 -5.09
N THR A 54 20.04 -8.93 -6.16
CA THR A 54 20.56 -10.00 -7.03
C THR A 54 21.83 -9.57 -7.79
N ARG A 55 21.97 -8.28 -8.12
CA ARG A 55 23.17 -7.77 -8.81
C ARG A 55 24.37 -7.73 -7.87
N GLU A 56 24.16 -7.29 -6.65
CA GLU A 56 25.18 -7.20 -5.62
C GLU A 56 25.64 -8.59 -5.19
N LEU A 57 24.70 -9.53 -5.04
CA LEU A 57 25.02 -10.93 -4.78
C LEU A 57 25.91 -11.52 -5.89
N ALA A 58 25.55 -11.32 -7.16
CA ALA A 58 26.34 -11.82 -8.28
C ALA A 58 27.79 -11.26 -8.26
N GLN A 59 27.96 -10.00 -7.90
CA GLN A 59 29.29 -9.40 -7.75
C GLN A 59 30.06 -9.99 -6.56
N GLN A 60 29.40 -10.26 -5.44
CA GLN A 60 30.03 -10.91 -4.29
C GLN A 60 30.46 -12.34 -4.60
N GLU A 61 29.63 -13.11 -5.31
CA GLU A 61 29.95 -14.46 -5.77
C GLU A 61 31.13 -14.45 -6.75
N GLU A 62 31.16 -13.50 -7.70
CA GLU A 62 32.28 -13.33 -8.63
C GLU A 62 33.59 -13.01 -7.89
N ILE A 63 33.54 -12.09 -6.92
CA ILE A 63 34.70 -11.74 -6.09
C ILE A 63 35.15 -12.93 -5.24
N ALA A 64 34.22 -13.68 -4.65
CA ALA A 64 34.52 -14.86 -3.84
C ALA A 64 35.10 -16.01 -4.66
N ALA A 65 34.67 -16.18 -5.92
CA ALA A 65 35.22 -17.16 -6.84
C ALA A 65 36.59 -16.75 -7.40
N ARG A 66 36.98 -15.48 -7.29
CA ARG A 66 38.25 -14.99 -7.81
C ARG A 66 39.42 -15.53 -6.97
N PRO A 67 40.44 -16.14 -7.59
CA PRO A 67 41.62 -16.58 -6.86
C PRO A 67 42.33 -15.39 -6.21
N ALA A 68 42.93 -15.63 -5.04
CA ALA A 68 43.71 -14.62 -4.33
C ALA A 68 44.80 -14.04 -5.27
N PRO A 69 45.09 -12.73 -5.18
CA PRO A 69 46.19 -12.15 -5.94
C PRO A 69 47.49 -12.89 -5.63
N GLY A 70 48.08 -13.56 -6.64
CA GLY A 70 49.29 -14.37 -6.49
C GLY A 70 49.08 -15.87 -6.23
N ALA A 71 47.84 -16.36 -6.26
CA ALA A 71 47.57 -17.80 -6.21
C ALA A 71 48.07 -18.48 -7.51
N VAL A 72 49.14 -19.27 -7.38
CA VAL A 72 49.61 -20.18 -8.43
C VAL A 72 48.72 -21.43 -8.46
N PRO A 73 48.05 -21.75 -9.56
CA PRO A 73 47.27 -22.97 -9.65
C PRO A 73 48.22 -24.18 -9.73
N GLY A 74 48.18 -25.04 -8.71
CA GLY A 74 48.86 -26.34 -8.70
C GLY A 74 50.37 -26.29 -8.53
N ARG A 75 50.84 -26.55 -7.30
CA ARG A 75 52.03 -27.37 -7.09
C ARG A 75 51.57 -28.68 -6.47
#